data_AF-A0A0P6X2C0-F1
#
_entry.id   AF-A0A0P6X2C0-F1
#
_cell.length_a   1.000
_cell.length_b   1.000
_cell.length_c   1.000
_cell.angle_alpha   90.00
_cell.angle_beta   90.00
_cell.angle_gamma   90.00
#
_symmetry.space_group_name_H-M   'P 1'
#
loop_
_entity.id
_entity.type
_entity.pdbx_description
1 polymer ?
#
loop_
_entity_poly.entity_id
_entity_poly.type
_entity_poly.pdbx_seq_one_letter_code
_entity_poly.pdbx_strand_id
1 'polypeptide(L)'
;MPEPKFERRAVLDPAVADLLSGMERRKAETQLPRQQREKKAKERAKITSRREQRATYDLPPQLRQRIKDLADRERLPASQLVSLALIRFLNDLESGVVDVDAMKQPSRSPRYDWNLNFPENLMPGLVIPRMITKNGKKHP
;
A
#
# COMPACT_ATOMS: atom_id res chain seq x y z
N MET A 1 -11.78 46.57 34.73
CA MET A 1 -12.02 45.41 33.84
C MET A 1 -10.66 44.90 33.39
N PRO A 2 -10.22 43.67 33.74
CA PRO A 2 -8.95 43.15 33.28
C PRO A 2 -9.09 42.52 31.88
N GLU A 3 -8.19 42.89 30.97
CA GLU A 3 -8.14 42.37 29.60
C GLU A 3 -7.72 40.90 29.55
N PRO A 4 -8.26 40.08 28.62
CA PRO A 4 -7.88 38.68 28.51
C PRO A 4 -6.48 38.54 27.88
N LYS A 5 -5.57 37.88 28.62
CA LYS A 5 -4.26 37.43 28.11
C LYS A 5 -4.47 36.42 26.97
N PHE A 6 -4.06 36.79 25.77
CA PHE A 6 -3.98 35.86 24.65
C PHE A 6 -2.81 34.88 24.88
N GLU A 7 -3.12 33.69 25.38
CA GLU A 7 -2.17 32.57 25.39
C GLU A 7 -1.94 32.11 23.94
N ARG A 8 -0.70 32.28 23.47
CA ARG A 8 -0.26 31.78 22.17
C ARG A 8 -0.30 30.25 22.21
N ARG A 9 -1.33 29.64 21.61
CA ARG A 9 -1.31 28.22 21.26
C ARG A 9 -0.09 27.97 20.38
N ALA A 10 0.86 27.17 20.86
CA ALA A 10 1.99 26.71 20.07
C ALA A 10 1.45 25.79 18.96
N VAL A 11 1.07 26.38 17.82
CA VAL A 11 0.82 25.64 16.59
C VAL A 11 2.19 25.17 16.11
N LEU A 12 2.65 24.03 16.66
CA LEU A 12 3.84 23.36 16.17
C LEU A 12 3.57 22.90 14.73
N ASP A 13 4.45 23.30 13.82
CA ASP A 13 4.46 22.83 12.43
C ASP A 13 4.51 21.28 12.44
N PRO A 14 3.63 20.58 11.69
CA PRO A 14 3.60 19.12 11.61
C PRO A 14 4.97 18.48 11.35
N ALA A 15 5.83 19.11 10.56
CA ALA A 15 7.18 18.60 10.28
C ALA A 15 8.11 18.66 11.50
N VAL A 16 7.94 19.69 12.35
CA VAL A 16 8.71 19.87 13.59
C VAL A 16 8.19 18.94 14.68
N ALA A 17 6.88 18.72 14.75
CA ALA A 17 6.27 17.74 15.66
C ALA A 17 6.76 16.32 15.38
N ASP A 18 6.87 15.93 14.09
CA ASP A 18 7.40 14.62 13.69
C ASP A 18 8.88 14.48 14.05
N LEU A 19 9.68 15.53 13.85
CA LEU A 19 11.11 15.52 14.18
C LEU A 19 11.34 15.38 15.70
N LEU A 20 10.58 16.13 16.50
CA LEU A 20 10.63 16.06 17.97
C LEU A 20 10.17 14.68 18.48
N SER A 21 9.08 14.13 17.94
CA SER A 21 8.60 12.78 18.32
C SER A 21 9.62 11.68 17.97
N GLY A 22 10.35 11.84 16.86
CA GLY A 22 11.42 10.94 16.45
C GLY A 22 12.62 10.98 17.39
N MET A 23 12.96 12.16 17.92
CA MET A 23 14.05 12.36 18.88
C MET A 23 13.69 11.82 20.28
N GLU A 24 12.46 12.05 20.74
CA GLU A 24 11.97 11.55 22.03
C GLU A 24 11.89 10.02 22.06
N ARG A 25 11.43 9.39 20.97
CA ARG A 25 11.43 7.91 20.84
C ARG A 25 12.82 7.32 20.94
N ARG A 26 13.83 7.95 20.33
CA ARG A 26 15.24 7.49 20.43
C ARG A 26 15.80 7.64 21.84
N LYS A 27 15.50 8.75 22.53
CA LYS A 27 15.91 8.95 23.93
C LYS A 27 15.25 7.94 24.87
N ALA A 28 13.95 7.68 24.72
CA ALA A 28 13.22 6.69 25.52
C ALA A 28 13.77 5.26 25.30
N GLU A 29 14.14 4.91 24.07
CA GLU A 29 14.74 3.60 23.75
C GLU A 29 16.15 3.42 24.33
N THR A 30 16.87 4.51 24.55
CA THR A 30 18.19 4.53 25.18
C THR A 30 18.12 4.47 26.71
N GLN A 31 16.94 4.58 27.31
CA GLN A 31 16.72 4.42 28.76
C GLN A 31 16.14 3.04 29.12
N LEU A 32 15.63 2.27 28.16
CA LEU A 32 15.05 0.94 28.39
C LEU A 32 16.11 -0.10 28.82
N PRO A 33 15.80 -1.12 29.64
CA PRO A 33 16.73 -2.20 29.99
C PRO A 33 17.23 -2.99 28.76
N ARG A 34 18.49 -3.49 28.78
CA ARG A 34 19.15 -4.17 27.63
C ARG A 34 18.27 -5.23 26.95
N GLN A 35 17.57 -6.07 27.72
CA GLN A 35 16.70 -7.12 27.17
C GLN A 35 15.50 -6.58 26.36
N GLN A 36 14.94 -5.43 26.76
CA GLN A 36 13.82 -4.81 26.03
C GLN A 36 14.30 -4.10 24.76
N ARG A 37 15.54 -3.56 24.77
CA ARG A 37 16.19 -3.04 23.55
C ARG A 37 16.45 -4.14 22.54
N GLU A 38 16.93 -5.29 22.98
CA GLU A 38 17.18 -6.44 22.09
C GLU A 38 15.90 -7.00 21.46
N LYS A 39 14.80 -7.10 22.21
CA LYS A 39 13.49 -7.52 21.67
C LYS A 39 13.01 -6.55 20.59
N LYS A 40 13.04 -5.23 20.86
CA LYS A 40 12.69 -4.21 19.85
C LYS A 40 13.62 -4.21 18.65
N ALA A 41 14.92 -4.44 18.85
CA ALA A 41 15.89 -4.54 17.76
C ALA A 41 15.63 -5.77 16.88
N LYS A 42 15.29 -6.92 17.47
CA LYS A 42 14.87 -8.13 16.75
C LYS A 42 13.58 -7.93 15.97
N GLU A 43 12.57 -7.28 16.57
CA GLU A 43 11.33 -6.93 15.86
C GLU A 43 11.61 -5.98 14.69
N ARG A 44 12.45 -4.97 14.89
CA ARG A 44 12.87 -4.06 13.82
C ARG A 44 13.63 -4.77 12.72
N ALA A 45 14.59 -5.63 13.06
CA ALA A 45 15.32 -6.45 12.09
C ALA A 45 14.38 -7.36 11.29
N LYS A 46 13.39 -7.99 11.96
CA LYS A 46 12.35 -8.80 11.31
C LYS A 46 11.43 -7.98 10.41
N ILE A 47 11.15 -6.72 10.76
CA ILE A 47 10.40 -5.80 9.91
C ILE A 47 11.24 -5.37 8.70
N THR A 48 12.53 -5.09 8.89
CA THR A 48 13.45 -4.71 7.80
C THR A 48 13.66 -5.87 6.83
N SER A 49 13.87 -7.10 7.31
CA SER A 49 14.01 -8.28 6.44
C SER A 49 12.73 -8.57 5.64
N ARG A 50 11.56 -8.29 6.23
CA ARG A 50 10.27 -8.33 5.51
C ARG A 50 10.13 -7.23 4.46
N ARG A 51 10.85 -6.11 4.57
CA ARG A 51 10.78 -5.00 3.58
C ARG A 51 11.46 -5.35 2.27
N GLU A 52 12.58 -6.05 2.33
CA GLU A 52 13.30 -6.49 1.12
C GLU A 52 12.47 -7.49 0.29
N GLN A 53 11.58 -8.24 0.94
CA GLN A 53 10.69 -9.21 0.31
C GLN A 53 9.33 -8.63 -0.10
N ARG A 54 9.09 -7.33 0.14
CA ARG A 54 7.80 -6.69 -0.16
C ARG A 54 7.76 -6.17 -1.59
N ALA A 55 6.85 -6.73 -2.38
CA ALA A 55 6.36 -6.09 -3.61
C ALA A 55 5.12 -5.24 -3.28
N THR A 56 5.10 -4.00 -3.77
CA THR A 56 3.94 -3.11 -3.67
C THR A 56 3.26 -3.07 -5.03
N TYR A 57 1.99 -3.45 -5.09
CA TYR A 57 1.16 -3.37 -6.28
C TYR A 57 0.03 -2.38 -6.05
N ASP A 58 -0.27 -1.59 -7.07
CA ASP A 58 -1.44 -0.72 -7.08
C ASP A 58 -2.69 -1.57 -7.32
N LEU A 59 -3.51 -1.72 -6.29
CA LEU A 59 -4.77 -2.45 -6.36
C LEU A 59 -5.95 -1.46 -6.42
N PRO A 60 -6.97 -1.73 -7.26
CA PRO A 60 -8.21 -0.98 -7.23
C PRO A 60 -8.80 -0.96 -5.80
N PRO A 61 -9.34 0.18 -5.32
CA PRO A 61 -9.81 0.32 -3.95
C PRO A 61 -10.83 -0.75 -3.54
N GLN A 62 -11.72 -1.13 -4.45
CA GLN A 62 -12.75 -2.15 -4.22
C GLN A 62 -12.13 -3.54 -4.02
N LEU A 63 -11.14 -3.92 -4.85
CA LEU A 63 -10.43 -5.19 -4.71
C LEU A 63 -9.65 -5.23 -3.39
N ARG A 64 -8.97 -4.13 -3.06
CA ARG A 64 -8.23 -4.00 -1.79
C ARG A 64 -9.15 -4.18 -0.59
N GLN A 65 -10.34 -3.56 -0.61
CA GLN A 65 -11.32 -3.69 0.47
C GLN A 65 -11.84 -5.13 0.58
N ARG A 66 -12.20 -5.75 -0.55
CA ARG A 66 -12.69 -7.14 -0.59
C ARG A 66 -11.67 -8.14 -0.04
N ILE A 67 -10.38 -7.97 -0.37
CA ILE A 67 -9.29 -8.78 0.20
C ILE A 67 -9.22 -8.59 1.71
N LYS A 68 -9.33 -7.35 2.20
CA LYS A 68 -9.31 -7.06 3.64
C LYS A 68 -10.47 -7.73 4.36
N ASP A 69 -11.70 -7.56 3.88
CA ASP A 69 -12.89 -8.12 4.50
C ASP A 69 -12.83 -9.65 4.55
N LEU A 70 -12.31 -10.28 3.48
CA LEU A 70 -12.11 -11.73 3.42
C LEU A 70 -11.03 -12.18 4.42
N ALA A 71 -9.91 -11.48 4.48
CA ALA A 71 -8.85 -11.76 5.43
C ALA A 71 -9.32 -11.64 6.88
N ASP A 72 -10.09 -10.59 7.20
CA ASP A 72 -10.65 -10.36 8.53
C ASP A 72 -11.66 -11.47 8.90
N ARG A 73 -12.53 -11.87 7.96
CA ARG A 73 -13.52 -12.94 8.16
C ARG A 73 -12.87 -14.29 8.43
N GLU A 74 -11.87 -14.67 7.63
CA GLU A 74 -11.16 -15.94 7.77
C GLU A 74 -10.07 -15.89 8.87
N ARG A 75 -9.84 -14.72 9.49
CA ARG A 75 -8.80 -14.46 10.49
C ARG A 75 -7.39 -14.81 9.97
N LEU A 76 -7.12 -14.46 8.71
CA LEU A 76 -5.85 -14.70 8.04
C LEU A 76 -5.14 -13.38 7.70
N PRO A 77 -3.80 -13.36 7.62
CA PRO A 77 -3.09 -12.24 7.02
C PRO A 77 -3.47 -12.06 5.55
N ALA A 78 -3.90 -10.85 5.18
CA ALA A 78 -4.26 -10.51 3.80
C ALA A 78 -3.16 -10.83 2.79
N SER A 79 -1.88 -10.69 3.17
CA SER A 79 -0.76 -11.03 2.31
C SER A 79 -0.73 -12.52 1.95
N GLN A 80 -1.06 -13.43 2.88
CA GLN A 80 -1.08 -14.87 2.61
C GLN A 80 -2.24 -15.26 1.70
N LEU A 81 -3.41 -14.64 1.91
CA LEU A 81 -4.57 -14.82 1.05
C LEU A 81 -4.27 -14.37 -0.39
N VAL A 82 -3.63 -13.22 -0.56
CA VAL A 82 -3.18 -12.73 -1.87
C VAL A 82 -2.13 -13.64 -2.47
N SER A 83 -1.14 -14.12 -1.69
CA SER A 83 -0.16 -15.07 -2.18
C SER A 83 -0.80 -16.35 -2.72
N LEU A 84 -1.78 -16.92 -2.00
CA LEU A 84 -2.52 -18.10 -2.47
C LEU A 84 -3.24 -17.82 -3.79
N ALA A 85 -3.94 -16.68 -3.88
CA ALA A 85 -4.64 -16.29 -5.10
C ALA A 85 -3.69 -16.11 -6.29
N LEU A 86 -2.53 -15.48 -6.08
CA LEU A 86 -1.52 -15.29 -7.12
C LEU A 86 -0.89 -16.62 -7.57
N ILE A 87 -0.55 -17.52 -6.64
CA ILE A 87 -0.01 -18.85 -6.97
C ILE A 87 -1.02 -19.62 -7.83
N ARG A 88 -2.29 -19.63 -7.42
CA ARG A 88 -3.35 -20.29 -8.18
C ARG A 88 -3.50 -19.68 -9.57
N PHE A 89 -3.54 -18.35 -9.66
CA PHE A 89 -3.64 -17.64 -10.93
C PHE A 89 -2.46 -17.98 -11.87
N LEU A 90 -1.23 -18.06 -11.35
CA LEU A 90 -0.05 -18.41 -12.15
C LEU A 90 -0.14 -19.85 -12.67
N ASN A 91 -0.58 -20.80 -11.84
CA ASN A 91 -0.80 -22.18 -12.28
C ASN A 91 -1.91 -22.25 -13.35
N ASP A 92 -3.00 -21.51 -13.16
CA ASP A 92 -4.11 -21.45 -14.12
C ASP A 92 -3.67 -20.79 -15.44
N LEU A 93 -2.74 -19.83 -15.40
CA LEU A 93 -2.14 -19.22 -16.58
C LEU A 93 -1.22 -20.20 -17.32
N GLU A 94 -0.33 -20.89 -16.61
CA GLU A 94 0.60 -21.87 -17.20
C GLU A 94 -0.13 -23.07 -17.82
N SER A 95 -1.25 -23.49 -17.21
CA SER A 95 -2.09 -24.56 -17.73
C SER A 95 -3.06 -24.11 -18.84
N GLY A 96 -3.09 -22.82 -19.17
CA GLY A 96 -3.96 -22.26 -20.22
C GLY A 96 -5.44 -22.14 -19.82
N VAL A 97 -5.77 -22.31 -18.54
CA VAL A 97 -7.13 -22.07 -18.00
C VAL A 97 -7.45 -20.58 -18.03
N VAL A 98 -6.47 -19.74 -17.76
CA VAL A 98 -6.58 -18.29 -17.90
C VAL A 98 -5.81 -17.84 -19.14
N ASP A 99 -6.54 -17.28 -20.10
CA ASP A 99 -5.95 -16.64 -21.26
C ASP A 99 -5.81 -15.12 -21.04
N VAL A 100 -4.57 -14.67 -20.81
CA VAL A 100 -4.25 -13.26 -20.66
C VAL A 100 -4.20 -12.55 -22.01
N ASP A 101 -3.89 -13.25 -23.10
CA ASP A 101 -3.80 -12.67 -24.44
C ASP A 101 -5.16 -12.17 -24.92
N ALA A 102 -6.23 -12.90 -24.61
CA ALA A 102 -7.61 -12.47 -24.86
C ALA A 102 -7.99 -11.13 -24.18
N MET A 103 -7.27 -10.73 -23.13
CA MET A 103 -7.52 -9.49 -22.39
C MET A 103 -6.52 -8.37 -22.71
N LYS A 104 -5.53 -8.62 -23.58
CA LYS A 104 -4.53 -7.61 -23.94
C LYS A 104 -5.15 -6.51 -24.81
N GLN A 105 -4.80 -5.28 -24.50
CA GLN A 105 -5.08 -4.11 -25.34
C GLN A 105 -3.79 -3.30 -25.52
N PRO A 106 -3.55 -2.65 -26.68
CA PRO A 106 -2.37 -1.83 -26.88
C PRO A 106 -2.25 -0.75 -25.79
N SER A 107 -1.06 -0.65 -25.20
CA SER A 107 -0.77 0.37 -24.21
C SER A 107 -0.37 1.68 -24.89
N ARG A 108 -0.75 2.79 -24.25
CA ARG A 108 -0.34 4.16 -24.64
C ARG A 108 0.87 4.65 -23.84
N SER A 109 1.38 3.84 -22.92
CA SER A 109 2.56 4.15 -22.12
C SER A 109 3.83 3.80 -22.90
N PRO A 110 4.87 4.65 -22.88
CA PRO A 110 6.16 4.31 -23.49
C PRO A 110 6.89 3.16 -22.77
N ARG A 111 6.40 2.73 -21.59
CA ARG A 111 7.03 1.68 -20.77
C ARG A 111 6.55 0.26 -21.11
N TYR A 112 5.33 0.13 -21.63
CA TYR A 112 4.69 -1.18 -21.82
C TYR A 112 3.99 -1.21 -23.16
N ASP A 113 4.09 -2.34 -23.86
CA ASP A 113 3.43 -2.56 -25.15
C ASP A 113 1.92 -2.85 -24.99
N TRP A 114 1.53 -3.46 -23.86
CA TRP A 114 0.17 -3.93 -23.61
C TRP A 114 -0.34 -3.51 -22.23
N ASN A 115 -1.64 -3.22 -22.14
CA ASN A 115 -2.40 -3.15 -20.91
C ASN A 115 -3.41 -4.31 -20.86
N LEU A 116 -3.94 -4.62 -19.68
CA LEU A 116 -5.06 -5.54 -19.55
C LEU A 116 -6.38 -4.78 -19.55
N ASN A 117 -7.32 -5.25 -20.36
CA ASN A 117 -8.71 -4.83 -20.32
C ASN A 117 -9.49 -5.83 -19.45
N PHE A 118 -9.96 -5.37 -18.29
CA PHE A 118 -10.71 -6.21 -17.37
C PHE A 118 -12.20 -6.12 -17.74
N PRO A 119 -12.82 -7.22 -18.18
CA PRO A 119 -14.22 -7.17 -18.58
C PRO A 119 -15.11 -6.96 -17.35
N GLU A 120 -16.20 -6.21 -17.52
CA GLU A 120 -17.03 -5.72 -16.40
C GLU A 120 -17.70 -6.85 -15.61
N ASN A 121 -17.93 -8.00 -16.27
CA ASN A 121 -18.43 -9.22 -15.64
C ASN A 121 -17.45 -9.84 -14.63
N LEU A 122 -16.14 -9.54 -14.72
CA LEU A 122 -15.12 -10.10 -13.83
C LEU A 122 -15.26 -9.54 -12.40
N MET A 123 -15.54 -8.24 -12.29
CA MET A 123 -15.99 -7.60 -11.06
C MET A 123 -16.85 -6.37 -11.40
N PRO A 124 -18.17 -6.44 -11.17
CA PRO A 124 -19.07 -5.33 -11.45
C PRO A 124 -18.64 -4.07 -10.70
N GLY A 125 -18.57 -2.95 -11.42
CA GLY A 125 -18.20 -1.66 -10.85
C GLY A 125 -16.71 -1.50 -10.56
N LEU A 126 -15.83 -2.38 -11.03
CA LEU A 126 -14.38 -2.26 -10.84
C LEU A 126 -13.86 -0.97 -11.50
N VAL A 127 -13.49 0.01 -10.67
CA VAL A 127 -12.84 1.23 -11.15
C VAL A 127 -11.33 1.04 -11.08
N ILE A 128 -10.73 0.76 -12.23
CA ILE A 128 -9.28 0.76 -12.37
C ILE A 128 -8.86 2.22 -12.60
N PRO A 129 -8.04 2.80 -11.72
CA PRO A 129 -7.49 4.12 -11.98
C PRO A 129 -6.74 4.06 -13.30
N ARG A 130 -7.23 4.78 -14.32
CA ARG A 130 -6.50 4.92 -15.58
C ARG A 130 -5.14 5.49 -15.23
N MET A 131 -4.06 4.77 -15.60
CA MET A 131 -2.71 5.32 -15.49
C MET A 131 -2.75 6.71 -16.11
N ILE A 132 -2.42 7.73 -15.31
CA ILE A 132 -2.56 9.15 -15.66
C ILE A 132 -1.81 9.39 -16.97
N THR A 133 -2.55 9.47 -18.07
CA THR A 133 -2.00 9.92 -19.34
C THR A 133 -1.82 11.42 -19.23
N LYS A 134 -0.59 11.89 -19.02
CA LYS A 134 -0.25 13.28 -19.33
C LYS A 134 -0.50 13.46 -20.82
N ASN A 135 -1.65 14.03 -21.21
CA ASN A 135 -1.87 14.70 -22.48
C ASN A 135 -3.18 15.49 -22.42
N GLY A 136 -3.19 16.54 -21.61
CA GLY A 136 -4.11 17.66 -21.79
C GLY A 136 -3.60 18.57 -22.92
N LYS A 137 -3.54 18.07 -24.17
CA LYS A 137 -3.54 18.97 -25.33
C LYS A 137 -4.99 19.28 -25.66
N LYS A 138 -5.49 20.38 -25.13
CA LYS A 138 -6.61 21.10 -25.76
C LYS A 138 -6.05 21.67 -27.07
N HIS A 139 -6.57 21.23 -28.20
CA HIS A 139 -6.54 22.04 -29.41
C HIS A 139 -7.96 22.51 -29.71
N PRO A 140 -8.18 23.82 -29.96
CA PRO A 140 -9.40 24.34 -30.54
C PRO A 140 -9.57 23.88 -31.99
#